data_AF-A0A7L8S860-F1
#
_entry.id   AF-A0A7L8S860-F1
#
_cell.length_a   1.000
_cell.length_b   1.000
_cell.length_c   1.000
_cell.angle_alpha   90.00
_cell.angle_beta   90.00
_cell.angle_gamma   90.00
#
_symmetry.space_group_name_H-M   'P 1'
#
loop_
_entity.id
_entity.type
_entity.pdbx_description
1 polymer ?
#
loop_
_entity_poly.entity_id
_entity_poly.type
_entity_poly.pdbx_seq_one_letter_code
_entity_poly.pdbx_strand_id
1 'polypeptide(L)'
;MTTRRPKIEFDADEVFARIRTKPVRWNDLAGTKTARRQLRPIIDNLLASGAVKFVRLGGSRHLAAAAWSPSKQEELDEIYGRCRAVDGCMLWTGRIDPDRGPAMYAAWGGTERSARRRVWGIRQRKLDRASTIAMTCANPSDCVLFEHMQRTNSGAKMKGKPKTLLHRIAIATAKRKTSGKLTDEKVARILEGDESTRCLARELDVSQATVHAVRSRDRWRNYRATPFSGLDAANDSGRRRA
;
A
#
# COMPACT_ATOMS: atom_id res chain seq x y z
N MET A 1 51.57 -28.71 -29.97
CA MET A 1 50.43 -29.59 -29.65
C MET A 1 49.30 -28.75 -29.09
N THR A 2 48.27 -28.46 -29.88
CA THR A 2 47.08 -27.71 -29.46
C THR A 2 46.09 -28.66 -28.79
N THR A 3 46.11 -28.73 -27.46
CA THR A 3 45.10 -29.44 -26.68
C THR A 3 43.74 -28.76 -26.90
N ARG A 4 42.83 -29.46 -27.59
CA ARG A 4 41.47 -28.99 -27.86
C ARG A 4 40.78 -28.83 -26.51
N ARG A 5 40.32 -27.62 -26.18
CA ARG A 5 39.59 -27.38 -24.93
C ARG A 5 38.35 -28.28 -24.90
N PRO A 6 38.06 -28.94 -23.75
CA PRO A 6 36.89 -29.80 -23.63
C PRO A 6 35.62 -28.99 -23.91
N LYS A 7 34.70 -29.60 -24.67
CA LYS A 7 33.38 -29.05 -24.94
C LYS A 7 32.59 -29.10 -23.64
N ILE A 8 32.21 -27.94 -23.11
CA ILE A 8 31.32 -27.87 -21.96
C ILE A 8 29.90 -28.11 -22.48
N GLU A 9 29.24 -29.15 -21.99
CA GLU A 9 27.81 -29.38 -22.22
C GLU A 9 27.06 -29.13 -20.92
N PHE A 10 25.92 -28.45 -21.01
CA PHE A 10 25.08 -28.12 -19.87
C PHE A 10 23.80 -28.93 -19.97
N ASP A 11 23.52 -29.69 -18.91
CA ASP A 11 22.24 -30.35 -18.73
C ASP A 11 21.23 -29.39 -18.08
N ALA A 12 19.99 -29.39 -18.56
CA ALA A 12 18.94 -28.50 -18.07
C ALA A 12 18.55 -28.85 -16.62
N ASP A 13 18.52 -30.13 -16.28
CA ASP A 13 18.15 -30.60 -14.95
C ASP A 13 19.24 -30.26 -13.93
N GLU A 14 20.51 -30.44 -14.28
CA GLU A 14 21.64 -30.02 -13.44
C GLU A 14 21.62 -28.50 -13.18
N VAL A 15 21.41 -27.70 -14.23
CA VAL A 15 21.32 -26.23 -14.11
C VAL A 15 20.17 -25.82 -13.21
N PHE A 16 19.00 -26.45 -13.39
CA PHE A 16 17.84 -26.17 -12.56
C PHE A 16 18.06 -26.60 -11.11
N ALA A 17 18.66 -27.77 -10.86
CA ALA A 17 19.00 -28.26 -9.52
C ALA A 17 19.88 -27.25 -8.77
N ARG A 18 20.90 -26.67 -9.43
CA ARG A 18 21.74 -25.61 -8.83
C ARG A 18 20.92 -24.38 -8.45
N ILE A 19 20.07 -23.87 -9.35
CA ILE A 19 19.22 -22.69 -9.10
C ILE A 19 18.18 -22.95 -8.01
N ARG A 20 17.73 -24.20 -7.86
CA ARG A 20 16.77 -24.61 -6.85
C ARG A 20 17.36 -24.58 -5.44
N THR A 21 18.65 -24.84 -5.27
CA THR A 21 19.30 -24.81 -3.95
C THR A 21 19.43 -23.39 -3.40
N LYS A 22 19.82 -22.43 -4.24
CA LYS A 22 19.98 -21.02 -3.86
C LYS A 22 19.95 -20.10 -5.08
N PRO A 23 19.64 -18.82 -4.91
CA PRO A 23 19.78 -17.85 -6.00
C PRO A 23 21.23 -17.77 -6.49
N VAL A 24 21.42 -17.82 -7.81
CA VAL A 24 22.75 -17.82 -8.44
C VAL A 24 22.88 -16.64 -9.40
N ARG A 25 24.03 -15.95 -9.41
CA ARG A 25 24.28 -14.94 -10.44
C ARG A 25 24.54 -15.63 -11.77
N TRP A 26 24.14 -14.97 -12.85
CA TRP A 26 24.43 -15.43 -14.21
C TRP A 26 25.93 -15.74 -14.43
N ASN A 27 26.79 -14.89 -13.88
CA ASN A 27 28.23 -15.04 -14.02
C ASN A 27 28.78 -16.26 -13.26
N ASP A 28 28.21 -16.56 -12.10
CA ASP A 28 28.66 -17.66 -11.23
C ASP A 28 28.19 -19.01 -11.78
N LEU A 29 27.03 -19.05 -12.45
CA LEU A 29 26.51 -20.25 -13.10
C LEU A 29 27.36 -20.69 -14.29
N ALA A 30 27.84 -19.72 -15.08
CA ALA A 30 28.55 -20.00 -16.33
C ALA A 30 30.08 -20.08 -16.17
N GLY A 31 30.68 -19.30 -15.26
CA GLY A 31 32.13 -19.16 -15.09
C GLY A 31 32.87 -18.46 -16.25
N THR A 32 32.48 -18.67 -17.51
CA THR A 32 33.15 -18.12 -18.71
C THR A 32 32.17 -17.52 -19.72
N LYS A 33 32.65 -16.66 -20.64
CA LYS A 33 31.81 -16.07 -21.71
C LYS A 33 31.22 -17.13 -22.65
N THR A 34 31.99 -18.16 -23.00
CA THR A 34 31.54 -19.23 -23.90
C THR A 34 30.42 -20.05 -23.27
N ALA A 35 30.58 -20.43 -22.00
CA ALA A 35 29.55 -21.11 -21.23
C ALA A 35 28.25 -20.31 -21.14
N ARG A 36 28.31 -18.97 -21.02
CA ARG A 36 27.11 -18.12 -21.01
C ARG A 36 26.30 -18.25 -22.30
N ARG A 37 26.96 -18.37 -23.46
CA ARG A 37 26.25 -18.54 -24.75
C ARG A 37 25.52 -19.88 -24.80
N GLN A 38 26.14 -20.94 -24.30
CA GLN A 38 25.54 -22.28 -24.25
C GLN A 38 24.41 -22.39 -23.22
N LEU A 39 24.55 -21.75 -22.05
CA LEU A 39 23.52 -21.69 -21.01
C LEU A 39 22.30 -20.85 -21.39
N ARG A 40 22.46 -19.90 -22.31
CA ARG A 40 21.41 -18.95 -22.68
C ARG A 40 20.08 -19.60 -23.08
N PRO A 41 20.03 -20.52 -24.07
CA PRO A 41 18.79 -21.18 -24.46
C PRO A 41 18.16 -21.97 -23.31
N ILE A 42 18.97 -22.62 -22.46
CA ILE A 42 18.46 -23.39 -21.30
C ILE A 42 17.74 -22.46 -20.32
N ILE A 43 18.37 -21.33 -19.95
CA ILE A 43 17.75 -20.39 -19.02
C ILE A 43 16.54 -19.69 -19.64
N ASP A 44 16.61 -19.32 -20.92
CA ASP A 44 15.48 -18.70 -21.61
C ASP A 44 14.27 -19.66 -21.62
N ASN A 45 14.49 -20.97 -21.84
CA ASN A 45 13.45 -21.99 -21.72
C ASN A 45 12.91 -22.11 -20.28
N LEU A 46 13.77 -22.12 -19.26
CA LEU A 46 13.36 -22.17 -17.85
C LEU A 46 12.58 -20.93 -17.39
N LEU A 47 12.90 -19.76 -17.95
CA LEU A 47 12.17 -18.51 -17.70
C LEU A 47 10.81 -18.55 -18.40
N ALA A 48 10.77 -19.02 -19.66
CA ALA A 48 9.54 -19.12 -20.44
C ALA A 48 8.55 -20.12 -19.84
N SER A 49 9.04 -21.23 -19.29
CA SER A 49 8.22 -22.21 -18.57
C SER A 49 7.78 -21.74 -17.17
N GLY A 50 8.34 -20.63 -16.68
CA GLY A 50 8.08 -20.13 -15.33
C GLY A 50 8.72 -20.98 -14.23
N ALA A 51 9.67 -21.86 -14.54
CA ALA A 51 10.39 -22.67 -13.55
C ALA A 51 11.36 -21.82 -12.71
N VAL A 52 11.93 -20.78 -13.32
CA VAL A 52 12.82 -19.82 -12.66
C VAL A 52 12.32 -18.39 -12.85
N LYS A 53 12.74 -17.51 -11.96
CA LYS A 53 12.48 -16.06 -12.03
C LYS A 53 13.74 -15.28 -11.74
N PHE A 54 13.74 -14.02 -12.15
CA PHE A 54 14.78 -13.10 -11.72
C PHE A 54 14.44 -12.47 -10.38
N VAL A 55 15.43 -12.45 -9.50
CA VAL A 55 15.39 -11.70 -8.24
C VAL A 55 16.60 -10.77 -8.21
N ARG A 56 16.48 -9.62 -7.55
CA ARG A 56 17.65 -8.79 -7.21
C ARG A 56 18.09 -9.19 -5.81
N LEU A 57 19.39 -9.27 -5.54
CA LEU A 57 19.94 -9.47 -4.19
C LEU A 57 21.23 -8.67 -4.11
N GLY A 58 21.38 -7.83 -3.09
CA GLY A 58 22.54 -6.93 -2.96
C GLY A 58 22.78 -6.08 -4.23
N GLY A 59 21.70 -5.57 -4.85
CA GLY A 59 21.77 -4.78 -6.09
C GLY A 59 22.03 -5.58 -7.37
N SER A 60 22.37 -6.86 -7.29
CA SER A 60 22.71 -7.70 -8.46
C SER A 60 21.57 -8.63 -8.86
N ARG A 61 21.43 -8.93 -10.15
CA ARG A 61 20.41 -9.84 -10.69
C ARG A 61 20.84 -11.30 -10.51
N HIS A 62 19.99 -12.10 -9.88
CA HIS A 62 20.16 -13.53 -9.67
C HIS A 62 19.00 -14.29 -10.31
N LEU A 63 19.26 -15.54 -10.69
CA LEU A 63 18.25 -16.53 -11.04
C LEU A 63 17.88 -17.29 -9.78
N ALA A 64 16.60 -17.44 -9.53
CA ALA A 64 16.07 -18.25 -8.43
C ALA A 64 14.91 -19.11 -8.94
N ALA A 65 14.66 -20.25 -8.29
CA ALA A 65 13.46 -21.02 -8.58
C ALA A 65 12.19 -20.18 -8.39
N ALA A 66 11.12 -20.46 -9.14
CA ALA A 66 9.90 -19.67 -9.07
C ALA A 66 9.28 -19.64 -7.66
N ALA A 67 9.31 -20.79 -6.97
CA ALA A 67 8.84 -20.94 -5.60
C ALA A 67 9.82 -20.38 -4.54
N TRP A 68 11.03 -19.97 -4.93
CA TRP A 68 12.00 -19.43 -3.97
C TRP A 68 11.49 -18.13 -3.36
N SER A 69 11.57 -18.06 -2.04
CA SER A 69 11.45 -16.84 -1.25
C SER A 69 12.57 -16.79 -0.22
N PRO A 70 13.11 -15.60 0.07
CA PRO A 70 14.06 -15.46 1.17
C PRO A 70 13.40 -15.87 2.50
N SER A 71 14.21 -16.39 3.41
CA SER A 71 13.81 -16.57 4.79
C SER A 71 13.54 -15.21 5.44
N LYS A 72 12.75 -15.21 6.52
CA LYS A 72 12.47 -14.01 7.30
C LYS A 72 13.75 -13.28 7.77
N GLN A 73 14.78 -14.04 8.11
CA GLN A 73 16.04 -13.47 8.58
C GLN A 73 16.82 -12.82 7.43
N GLU A 74 16.95 -13.49 6.28
CA GLU A 74 17.60 -12.90 5.10
C GLU A 74 16.91 -11.61 4.64
N GLU A 75 15.57 -11.54 4.74
CA GLU A 75 14.85 -10.31 4.45
C GLU A 75 15.20 -9.17 5.42
N LEU A 76 15.34 -9.46 6.72
CA LEU A 76 15.74 -8.46 7.71
C LEU A 76 17.18 -8.02 7.50
N ASP A 77 18.08 -8.97 7.21
CA ASP A 77 19.48 -8.70 6.95
C ASP A 77 19.65 -7.81 5.70
N GLU A 78 18.85 -8.03 4.65
CA GLU A 78 18.85 -7.15 3.48
C GLU A 78 18.38 -5.72 3.84
N ILE A 79 17.35 -5.59 4.68
CA ILE A 79 16.84 -4.28 5.09
C ILE A 79 17.87 -3.57 5.97
N TYR A 80 18.37 -4.25 7.00
CA TYR A 80 19.30 -3.68 7.97
C TYR A 80 20.69 -3.45 7.39
N GLY A 81 21.12 -4.24 6.40
CA GLY A 81 22.35 -4.00 5.64
C GLY A 81 22.32 -2.70 4.80
N ARG A 82 21.15 -2.09 4.61
CA ARG A 82 20.97 -0.77 3.99
C ARG A 82 20.76 0.35 5.01
N CYS A 83 21.08 0.10 6.27
CA CYS A 83 20.92 1.05 7.35
C CYS A 83 22.27 1.41 7.97
N ARG A 84 22.33 2.60 8.55
CA ARG A 84 23.41 3.02 9.44
C ARG A 84 22.91 2.99 10.88
N ALA A 85 23.66 2.35 11.77
CA ALA A 85 23.39 2.41 13.20
C ALA A 85 23.82 3.77 13.77
N VAL A 86 22.90 4.51 14.39
CA VAL A 86 23.14 5.81 15.02
C VAL A 86 22.24 5.92 16.26
N ASP A 87 22.81 6.14 17.44
CA ASP A 87 22.09 6.37 18.70
C ASP A 87 20.96 5.35 18.98
N GLY A 88 21.29 4.05 18.83
CA GLY A 88 20.31 2.97 19.01
C GLY A 88 19.22 2.89 17.93
N CYS A 89 19.29 3.69 16.87
CA CYS A 89 18.41 3.63 15.71
C CYS A 89 19.10 2.96 14.53
N MET A 90 18.30 2.29 13.69
CA MET A 90 18.72 1.85 12.35
C MET A 90 18.20 2.84 11.32
N LEU A 91 19.04 3.78 10.90
CA LEU A 91 18.67 4.84 9.96
C LEU A 91 18.79 4.36 8.52
N TRP A 92 17.71 4.46 7.75
CA TRP A 92 17.67 4.06 6.35
C TRP A 92 18.55 4.96 5.49
N THR A 93 19.42 4.37 4.66
CA THR A 93 20.28 5.14 3.74
C THR A 93 19.74 5.21 2.31
N GLY A 94 18.62 4.56 2.03
CA GLY A 94 17.98 4.55 0.71
C GLY A 94 16.99 5.71 0.51
N ARG A 95 16.15 5.58 -0.52
CA ARG A 95 15.07 6.55 -0.80
C ARG A 95 14.09 6.64 0.37
N ILE A 96 13.76 7.88 0.75
CA ILE A 96 12.70 8.21 1.70
C ILE A 96 11.57 8.90 0.92
N ASP A 97 10.38 8.33 0.99
CA ASP A 97 9.16 8.93 0.42
C ASP A 97 8.58 9.91 1.46
N PRO A 98 8.23 11.15 1.08
CA PRO A 98 7.71 12.15 2.03
C PRO A 98 6.44 11.71 2.75
N ASP A 99 5.58 10.92 2.11
CA ASP A 99 4.30 10.49 2.66
C ASP A 99 4.38 9.13 3.36
N ARG A 100 5.27 8.24 2.89
CA ARG A 100 5.34 6.82 3.30
C ARG A 100 6.57 6.49 4.13
N GLY A 101 7.56 7.39 4.19
CA GLY A 101 8.85 7.19 4.85
C GLY A 101 9.79 6.30 4.04
N PRO A 102 10.72 5.58 4.71
CA PRO A 102 11.71 4.71 4.07
C PRO A 102 11.08 3.72 3.09
N ALA A 103 11.50 3.79 1.83
CA ALA A 103 10.96 3.00 0.73
C ALA A 103 12.02 2.09 0.12
N MET A 104 11.61 0.89 -0.27
CA MET A 104 12.47 -0.07 -0.96
C MET A 104 11.71 -0.84 -2.02
N TYR A 105 12.40 -1.18 -3.11
CA TYR A 105 11.98 -2.26 -3.97
C TYR A 105 12.36 -3.57 -3.29
N ALA A 106 11.35 -4.39 -2.97
CA ALA A 106 11.60 -5.74 -2.51
C ALA A 106 12.27 -6.51 -3.66
N ALA A 107 13.49 -6.95 -3.38
CA ALA A 107 14.39 -7.65 -4.27
C ALA A 107 13.75 -8.87 -4.97
N TRP A 108 12.76 -9.48 -4.31
CA TRP A 108 12.04 -10.69 -4.71
C TRP A 108 10.59 -10.46 -5.17
N GLY A 109 10.05 -9.24 -5.09
CA GLY A 109 8.61 -8.97 -5.20
C GLY A 109 8.18 -7.86 -6.15
N GLY A 110 9.13 -7.18 -6.81
CA GLY A 110 8.93 -6.22 -7.91
C GLY A 110 8.18 -4.93 -7.58
N THR A 111 7.42 -4.88 -6.49
CA THR A 111 6.65 -3.71 -6.06
C THR A 111 7.42 -2.93 -5.01
N GLU A 112 7.45 -1.61 -5.18
CA GLU A 112 7.95 -0.68 -4.16
C GLU A 112 7.07 -0.79 -2.91
N ARG A 113 7.69 -0.92 -1.75
CA ARG A 113 7.03 -1.08 -0.46
C ARG A 113 7.74 -0.21 0.58
N SER A 114 6.99 0.23 1.58
CA SER A 114 7.58 0.83 2.79
C SER A 114 8.43 -0.21 3.50
N ALA A 115 9.70 0.10 3.75
CA ALA A 115 10.63 -0.76 4.48
C ALA A 115 10.08 -1.08 5.88
N ARG A 116 9.48 -0.10 6.57
CA ARG A 116 8.85 -0.29 7.88
C ARG A 116 7.73 -1.32 7.86
N ARG A 117 6.82 -1.23 6.88
CA ARG A 117 5.73 -2.21 6.74
C ARG A 117 6.27 -3.61 6.44
N ARG A 118 7.44 -3.71 5.80
CA ARG A 118 8.10 -4.99 5.56
C ARG A 118 8.69 -5.57 6.84
N VAL A 119 9.53 -4.82 7.56
CA VAL A 119 10.08 -5.21 8.87
C VAL A 119 8.96 -5.65 9.82
N TRP A 120 7.89 -4.86 9.91
CA TRP A 120 6.73 -5.19 10.72
C TRP A 120 6.07 -6.52 10.30
N GLY A 121 5.85 -6.73 8.99
CA GLY A 121 5.23 -7.95 8.49
C GLY A 121 6.10 -9.20 8.60
N ILE A 122 7.41 -9.05 8.77
CA ILE A 122 8.34 -10.15 9.04
C ILE A 122 8.27 -10.55 10.52
N ARG A 123 8.33 -9.57 11.42
CA ARG A 123 8.36 -9.76 12.89
C ARG A 123 7.00 -10.04 13.50
N GLN A 124 5.93 -9.46 12.95
CA GLN A 124 4.55 -9.60 13.42
C GLN A 124 3.61 -9.98 12.26
N ARG A 125 2.30 -9.98 12.55
CA ARG A 125 1.26 -10.12 11.52
C ARG A 125 1.26 -8.92 10.59
N LYS A 126 0.91 -9.18 9.33
CA LYS A 126 0.76 -8.18 8.28
C LYS A 126 -0.24 -7.10 8.69
N LEU A 127 0.17 -5.84 8.59
CA LEU A 127 -0.70 -4.68 8.81
C LEU A 127 -1.83 -4.64 7.77
N ASP A 128 -3.04 -4.38 8.25
CA ASP A 128 -4.18 -4.05 7.40
C ASP A 128 -3.97 -2.70 6.68
N ARG A 129 -4.78 -2.44 5.64
CA ARG A 129 -4.62 -1.24 4.82
C ARG A 129 -4.85 0.07 5.58
N ALA A 130 -5.71 0.07 6.62
CA ALA A 130 -6.05 1.28 7.38
C ALA A 130 -5.01 1.60 8.49
N SER A 131 -4.22 0.60 8.92
CA SER A 131 -3.15 0.84 9.87
C SER A 131 -1.89 1.46 9.25
N THR A 132 -1.30 2.36 10.03
CA THR A 132 -0.02 3.04 9.77
C THR A 132 1.00 2.66 10.84
N ILE A 133 2.28 2.88 10.54
CA ILE A 133 3.37 2.73 11.51
C ILE A 133 3.81 4.14 11.90
N ALA A 134 3.78 4.44 13.19
CA ALA A 134 4.44 5.61 13.78
C ALA A 134 5.77 5.18 14.41
N MET A 135 6.73 6.09 14.46
CA MET A 135 8.02 5.87 15.11
C MET A 135 8.05 6.60 16.45
N THR A 136 8.63 5.99 17.48
CA THR A 136 8.74 6.55 18.84
C THR A 136 10.11 7.14 19.17
N CYS A 137 11.09 6.99 18.28
CA CYS A 137 12.46 7.45 18.47
C CYS A 137 12.69 8.91 18.05
N ALA A 138 13.88 9.45 18.38
CA ALA A 138 14.31 10.80 18.01
C ALA A 138 14.48 11.02 16.48
N ASN A 139 14.68 9.94 15.71
CA ASN A 139 14.88 9.99 14.26
C ASN A 139 13.72 9.33 13.47
N PRO A 140 12.48 9.85 13.58
CA PRO A 140 11.28 9.16 13.07
C PRO A 140 11.14 9.20 11.54
N SER A 141 11.89 10.05 10.83
CA SER A 141 11.86 10.12 9.36
C SER A 141 12.57 8.92 8.74
N ASP A 142 13.70 8.51 9.30
CA ASP A 142 14.65 7.59 8.63
C ASP A 142 14.73 6.24 9.32
N CYS A 143 14.38 6.16 10.61
CA CYS A 143 14.52 4.94 11.38
C CYS A 143 13.62 3.80 10.84
N VAL A 144 14.16 2.59 10.79
CA VAL A 144 13.44 1.36 10.42
C VAL A 144 13.59 0.25 11.48
N LEU A 145 14.09 0.59 12.67
CA LEU A 145 14.22 -0.37 13.78
C LEU A 145 12.83 -0.77 14.29
N PHE A 146 12.61 -2.06 14.45
CA PHE A 146 11.30 -2.63 14.79
C PHE A 146 10.81 -2.19 16.18
N GLU A 147 11.73 -2.15 17.15
CA GLU A 147 11.49 -1.79 18.55
C GLU A 147 10.98 -0.35 18.70
N HIS A 148 11.27 0.51 17.73
CA HIS A 148 10.79 1.89 17.67
C HIS A 148 9.47 2.05 16.89
N MET A 149 8.90 0.96 16.37
CA MET A 149 7.65 1.00 15.60
C MET A 149 6.43 0.83 16.50
N GLN A 150 5.44 1.69 16.32
CA GLN A 150 4.13 1.58 16.94
C GLN A 150 3.04 1.55 15.88
N ARG A 151 2.16 0.55 15.95
CA ARG A 151 0.96 0.49 15.11
C ARG A 151 0.00 1.61 15.52
N THR A 152 -0.42 2.39 14.54
CA THR A 152 -1.40 3.46 14.69
C THR A 152 -2.51 3.29 13.67
N ASN A 153 -3.69 3.84 13.95
CA ASN A 153 -4.77 3.89 12.97
C ASN A 153 -4.69 5.21 12.20
N SER A 154 -4.65 5.16 10.87
CA SER A 154 -4.66 6.37 10.02
C SER A 154 -5.84 7.30 10.33
N GLY A 155 -6.99 6.72 10.71
CA GLY A 155 -8.18 7.47 11.10
C GLY A 155 -7.97 8.32 12.36
N ALA A 156 -7.07 7.95 13.26
CA ALA A 156 -6.80 8.71 14.48
C ALA A 156 -6.19 10.08 14.16
N LYS A 157 -5.29 10.16 13.16
CA LYS A 157 -4.68 11.43 12.71
C LYS A 157 -5.68 12.37 12.03
N MET A 158 -6.76 11.82 11.49
CA MET A 158 -7.83 12.58 10.82
C MET A 158 -8.99 12.93 11.76
N LYS A 159 -9.06 12.29 12.94
CA LYS A 159 -10.09 12.56 13.94
C LYS A 159 -9.89 13.99 14.47
N GLY A 160 -10.95 14.80 14.40
CA GLY A 160 -10.91 16.20 14.84
C GLY A 160 -10.43 17.21 13.80
N LYS A 161 -9.76 16.79 12.71
CA LYS A 161 -9.37 17.73 11.66
C LYS A 161 -10.59 18.28 10.93
N PRO A 162 -10.75 19.62 10.81
CA PRO A 162 -11.90 20.19 10.14
C PRO A 162 -11.87 19.83 8.65
N LYS A 163 -12.90 19.11 8.20
CA LYS A 163 -13.09 18.83 6.76
C LYS A 163 -13.57 20.08 6.05
N THR A 164 -12.96 20.39 4.90
CA THR A 164 -13.40 21.50 4.03
C THR A 164 -14.83 21.27 3.54
N LEU A 165 -15.53 22.35 3.17
CA LEU A 165 -16.90 22.27 2.65
C LEU A 165 -16.96 21.36 1.41
N LEU A 166 -16.07 21.55 0.44
CA LEU A 166 -15.98 20.72 -0.77
C LEU A 166 -15.79 19.22 -0.45
N HIS A 167 -14.97 18.91 0.55
CA HIS A 167 -14.76 17.52 0.98
C HIS A 167 -16.01 16.93 1.65
N ARG A 168 -16.76 17.74 2.42
CA ARG A 168 -18.04 17.31 3.01
C ARG A 168 -19.08 17.06 1.91
N ILE A 169 -19.15 17.91 0.89
CA ILE A 169 -20.00 17.74 -0.29
C ILE A 169 -19.68 16.42 -0.98
N ALA A 170 -18.41 16.19 -1.32
CA ALA A 170 -17.98 14.98 -2.02
C ALA A 170 -18.34 13.70 -1.24
N ILE A 171 -18.13 13.69 0.09
CA ILE A 171 -18.53 12.56 0.95
C ILE A 171 -20.05 12.38 0.93
N ALA A 172 -20.82 13.46 1.05
CA ALA A 172 -22.28 13.39 1.06
C ALA A 172 -22.81 12.84 -0.26
N THR A 173 -22.32 13.35 -1.40
CA THR A 173 -22.68 12.87 -2.74
C THR A 173 -22.32 11.39 -2.93
N ALA A 174 -21.12 10.98 -2.53
CA ALA A 174 -20.71 9.59 -2.63
C ALA A 174 -21.60 8.66 -1.80
N LYS A 175 -21.89 9.02 -0.53
CA LYS A 175 -22.77 8.24 0.35
C LYS A 175 -24.20 8.14 -0.18
N ARG A 176 -24.73 9.23 -0.73
CA ARG A 176 -26.05 9.24 -1.38
C ARG A 176 -26.08 8.25 -2.55
N LYS A 177 -25.06 8.29 -3.41
CA LYS A 177 -24.93 7.39 -4.57
C LYS A 177 -24.78 5.91 -4.19
N THR A 178 -24.02 5.60 -3.16
CA THR A 178 -23.70 4.20 -2.82
C THR A 178 -24.68 3.53 -1.86
N SER A 179 -25.38 4.30 -1.02
CA SER A 179 -26.13 3.74 0.12
C SER A 179 -27.47 4.43 0.41
N GLY A 180 -27.86 5.43 -0.38
CA GLY A 180 -29.11 6.16 -0.18
C GLY A 180 -30.30 5.43 -0.80
N LYS A 181 -31.30 5.06 0.02
CA LYS A 181 -32.65 4.70 -0.48
C LYS A 181 -33.41 5.90 -1.09
N LEU A 182 -32.93 7.11 -0.81
CA LEU A 182 -33.46 8.37 -1.32
C LEU A 182 -32.66 8.78 -2.57
N THR A 183 -33.36 8.95 -3.69
CA THR A 183 -32.84 9.63 -4.89
C THR A 183 -33.14 11.13 -4.79
N ASP A 184 -32.48 11.94 -5.61
CA ASP A 184 -32.73 13.39 -5.64
C ASP A 184 -34.20 13.72 -5.96
N GLU A 185 -34.84 12.93 -6.81
CA GLU A 185 -36.28 13.03 -7.14
C GLU A 185 -37.17 12.77 -5.91
N LYS A 186 -36.89 11.72 -5.14
CA LYS A 186 -37.63 11.43 -3.90
C LYS A 186 -37.45 12.54 -2.88
N VAL A 187 -36.26 13.15 -2.82
CA VAL A 187 -36.01 14.29 -1.94
C VAL A 187 -36.78 15.52 -2.40
N ALA A 188 -36.79 15.83 -3.69
CA ALA A 188 -37.61 16.92 -4.24
C ALA A 188 -39.08 16.71 -3.90
N ARG A 189 -39.60 15.49 -4.10
CA ARG A 189 -40.97 15.10 -3.74
C ARG A 189 -41.29 15.32 -2.26
N ILE A 190 -40.37 15.00 -1.34
CA ILE A 190 -40.55 15.22 0.10
C ILE A 190 -40.58 16.71 0.47
N LEU A 191 -39.80 17.53 -0.23
CA LEU A 191 -39.66 18.96 0.04
C LEU A 191 -40.80 19.79 -0.56
N GLU A 192 -41.34 19.37 -1.70
CA GLU A 192 -42.44 20.05 -2.41
C GLU A 192 -43.82 19.56 -1.96
N GLY A 193 -43.93 18.32 -1.47
CA GLY A 193 -45.22 17.75 -1.05
C GLY A 193 -45.71 18.29 0.30
N ASP A 194 -46.98 18.69 0.35
CA ASP A 194 -47.69 19.10 1.57
C ASP A 194 -48.33 17.93 2.33
N GLU A 195 -48.20 16.70 1.82
CA GLU A 195 -48.82 15.54 2.44
C GLU A 195 -48.22 15.22 3.81
N SER A 196 -48.96 14.46 4.62
CA SER A 196 -48.45 14.02 5.91
C SER A 196 -47.18 13.18 5.77
N THR A 197 -46.26 13.29 6.73
CA THR A 197 -45.01 12.53 6.79
C THR A 197 -45.25 11.01 6.68
N ARG A 198 -46.38 10.52 7.20
CA ARG A 198 -46.79 9.11 7.12
C ARG A 198 -47.15 8.68 5.70
N CYS A 199 -47.85 9.52 4.94
CA CYS A 199 -48.21 9.23 3.55
C CYS A 199 -46.95 9.16 2.68
N LEU A 200 -46.08 10.17 2.75
CA LEU A 200 -44.82 10.23 1.99
C LEU A 200 -43.87 9.08 2.34
N ALA A 201 -43.79 8.70 3.62
CA ALA A 201 -42.99 7.57 4.07
C ALA A 201 -43.45 6.25 3.41
N ARG A 202 -44.77 6.03 3.34
CA ARG A 202 -45.36 4.84 2.70
C ARG A 202 -45.19 4.86 1.19
N GLU A 203 -45.41 6.01 0.55
CA GLU A 203 -45.27 6.19 -0.90
C GLU A 203 -43.84 5.95 -1.37
N LEU A 204 -42.85 6.47 -0.65
CA LEU A 204 -41.45 6.48 -1.08
C LEU A 204 -40.62 5.30 -0.54
N ASP A 205 -41.24 4.42 0.25
CA ASP A 205 -40.63 3.31 0.99
C ASP A 205 -39.44 3.75 1.88
N VAL A 206 -39.69 4.76 2.73
CA VAL A 206 -38.71 5.28 3.69
C VAL A 206 -39.34 5.47 5.06
N SER A 207 -38.52 5.51 6.12
CA SER A 207 -39.06 5.76 7.46
C SER A 207 -39.55 7.20 7.62
N GLN A 208 -40.59 7.42 8.43
CA GLN A 208 -41.11 8.76 8.74
C GLN A 208 -40.03 9.68 9.32
N ALA A 209 -39.13 9.15 10.16
CA ALA A 209 -37.99 9.89 10.69
C ALA A 209 -37.05 10.39 9.57
N THR A 210 -36.91 9.63 8.48
CA THR A 210 -36.11 10.03 7.33
C THR A 210 -36.78 11.17 6.56
N VAL A 211 -38.10 11.09 6.32
CA VAL A 211 -38.88 12.17 5.71
C VAL A 211 -38.78 13.45 6.54
N HIS A 212 -38.98 13.35 7.85
CA HIS A 212 -38.84 14.48 8.77
C HIS A 212 -37.43 15.09 8.73
N ALA A 213 -36.39 14.27 8.76
CA ALA A 213 -34.99 14.73 8.69
C ALA A 213 -34.60 15.35 7.33
N VAL A 214 -35.32 15.02 6.26
CA VAL A 214 -35.18 15.69 4.96
C VAL A 214 -35.87 17.04 4.97
N ARG A 215 -37.13 17.12 5.46
CA ARG A 215 -37.88 18.38 5.59
C ARG A 215 -37.18 19.39 6.49
N SER A 216 -36.63 18.94 7.62
CA SER A 216 -35.84 19.78 8.52
C SER A 216 -34.45 20.13 7.98
N ARG A 217 -34.09 19.63 6.78
CA ARG A 217 -32.78 19.77 6.13
C ARG A 217 -31.62 19.23 6.98
N ASP A 218 -31.89 18.35 7.94
CA ASP A 218 -30.84 17.81 8.80
C ASP A 218 -29.97 16.78 8.07
N ARG A 219 -30.60 15.81 7.37
CA ARG A 219 -29.88 14.73 6.63
C ARG A 219 -29.54 15.09 5.19
N TRP A 220 -30.37 15.91 4.53
CA TRP A 220 -30.17 16.31 3.13
C TRP A 220 -29.84 17.79 3.02
N ARG A 221 -28.73 18.19 3.66
CA ARG A 221 -28.23 19.57 3.54
C ARG A 221 -27.85 19.86 2.09
N ASN A 222 -28.42 20.93 1.55
CA ASN A 222 -27.95 21.55 0.33
C ASN A 222 -26.74 22.39 0.70
N TYR A 223 -25.56 21.81 0.52
CA TYR A 223 -24.30 22.55 0.58
C TYR A 223 -24.18 23.43 -0.68
N ARG A 224 -25.09 24.40 -0.84
CA ARG A 224 -24.97 25.41 -1.90
C ARG A 224 -23.76 26.28 -1.53
N ALA A 225 -22.77 26.34 -2.40
CA ALA A 225 -21.66 27.26 -2.25
C ALA A 225 -22.19 28.68 -2.49
N THR A 226 -22.65 29.34 -1.43
CA THR A 226 -22.78 30.80 -1.46
C THR A 226 -21.38 31.40 -1.39
N PRO A 227 -21.12 32.60 -1.94
CA PRO A 227 -19.82 33.27 -1.82
C PRO A 227 -19.34 33.42 -0.36
N PHE A 228 -20.27 33.35 0.60
CA PHE A 228 -20.04 33.51 2.03
C PHE A 228 -20.03 32.19 2.81
N SER A 229 -20.24 31.04 2.17
CA SER A 229 -20.34 29.74 2.86
C SER A 229 -19.06 29.29 3.58
N GLY A 230 -17.92 29.93 3.33
CA GLY A 230 -16.68 29.78 4.11
C GLY A 230 -16.61 30.64 5.37
N LEU A 231 -17.33 31.76 5.42
CA LEU A 231 -17.31 32.72 6.54
C LEU A 231 -18.13 32.23 7.74
N ASP A 232 -19.29 31.60 7.51
CA ASP A 232 -20.10 31.01 8.59
C ASP A 232 -19.41 29.83 9.27
N ALA A 233 -18.65 29.04 8.50
CA ALA A 233 -17.88 27.91 9.04
C ALA A 233 -16.69 28.34 9.91
N ALA A 234 -16.19 29.58 9.73
CA ALA A 234 -15.21 30.19 10.63
C ALA A 234 -15.86 30.77 11.90
N ASN A 235 -17.17 31.04 11.86
CA ASN A 235 -17.92 31.69 12.94
C ASN A 235 -18.73 30.71 13.82
N ASP A 236 -18.63 29.40 13.56
CA ASP A 236 -19.32 28.35 14.32
C ASP A 236 -18.90 28.36 15.80
N SER A 237 -19.84 28.73 16.68
CA SER A 237 -19.63 28.83 18.14
C SER A 237 -19.14 27.54 18.80
N GLY A 238 -19.39 26.37 18.19
CA GLY A 238 -18.86 25.09 18.64
C GLY A 238 -17.34 24.98 18.50
N ARG A 239 -16.72 25.72 17.57
CA ARG A 239 -15.25 25.80 17.43
C ARG A 239 -14.59 26.75 18.42
N ARG A 240 -15.32 27.71 18.99
CA ARG A 240 -14.74 28.64 19.99
C ARG A 240 -14.61 28.01 21.38
N ARG A 241 -15.23 26.84 21.61
CA ARG A 241 -15.28 26.14 22.91
C ARG A 241 -14.45 24.85 22.96
N ALA A 242 -13.77 24.49 21.88
CA ALA A 242 -12.94 23.28 21.77
C ALA A 242 -11.48 23.68 21.50
#